data_AF-A0A8J3FGG3-F1
#
_entry.id   AF-A0A8J3FGG3-F1
#
_cell.length_a   1.000
_cell.length_b   1.000
_cell.length_c   1.000
_cell.angle_alpha   90.00
_cell.angle_beta   90.00
_cell.angle_gamma   90.00
#
_symmetry.space_group_name_H-M   'P 1'
#
loop_
_entity.id
_entity.type
_entity.pdbx_description
1 polymer ?
#
loop_
_entity_poly.entity_id
_entity_poly.type
_entity_poly.pdbx_seq_one_letter_code
_entity_poly.pdbx_strand_id
1 'polypeptide(L)'
;MKNLLQVFILCFVTTVSAQNINQLDTNGKRNGIWKKYFEGTKVLRYEGQFNHGKETGLFKFYKNIDGKASLTATKQFNDTDHKAYVTFFTSTGKVVSEGVMDGKTYIGEWKYYQKTNKKLLTLENYDENGNLDGDRFVYYENGQIAEKQHYKHGKLDGNSIWYTEDNVVLKEYTYVNGMLDGPAKFYNSKGELLVEGSYKKDEKHGIWNYYENGKLVDTKDFTNPGHHIKKD
;
A
#
# COMPACT_ATOMS: atom_id res chain seq x y z
N MET A 1 -28.63 35.73 -41.31
CA MET A 1 -29.13 34.56 -40.53
C MET A 1 -28.14 34.28 -39.41
N LYS A 2 -28.41 34.76 -38.19
CA LYS A 2 -27.63 34.47 -36.98
C LYS A 2 -28.56 33.73 -36.04
N ASN A 3 -28.33 32.43 -35.84
CA ASN A 3 -29.10 31.61 -34.91
C ASN A 3 -28.65 31.93 -33.48
N LEU A 4 -29.58 32.45 -32.69
CA LEU A 4 -29.43 32.71 -31.27
C LEU A 4 -29.74 31.41 -30.53
N LEU A 5 -28.72 30.72 -30.02
CA LEU A 5 -28.89 29.51 -29.23
C LEU A 5 -29.26 29.91 -27.79
N GLN A 6 -30.55 29.84 -27.45
CA GLN A 6 -31.01 30.01 -26.07
C GLN A 6 -30.69 28.72 -25.29
N VAL A 7 -29.67 28.77 -24.44
CA VAL A 7 -29.37 27.73 -23.47
C VAL A 7 -30.31 27.91 -22.27
N PHE A 8 -31.29 27.01 -22.13
CA PHE A 8 -32.08 26.89 -20.91
C PHE A 8 -31.22 26.26 -19.81
N ILE A 9 -30.81 27.06 -18.83
CA ILE A 9 -30.17 26.54 -17.60
C ILE A 9 -31.28 26.05 -16.68
N LEU A 10 -31.51 24.74 -16.66
CA LEU A 10 -32.46 24.12 -15.76
C LEU A 10 -31.80 24.00 -14.38
N CYS A 11 -31.99 25.01 -13.52
CA CYS A 11 -31.60 24.93 -12.12
C CYS A 11 -32.47 23.88 -11.41
N PHE A 12 -31.96 22.66 -11.25
CA PHE A 12 -32.52 21.69 -10.31
C PHE A 12 -32.30 22.20 -8.88
N VAL A 13 -33.32 22.84 -8.31
CA VAL A 13 -33.38 23.12 -6.87
C VAL A 13 -33.77 21.81 -6.19
N THR A 14 -32.78 21.01 -5.78
CA THR A 14 -33.05 19.89 -4.88
C THR A 14 -33.40 20.48 -3.52
N THR A 15 -34.68 20.45 -3.15
CA THR A 15 -35.12 20.73 -1.79
C THR A 15 -34.49 19.69 -0.87
N VAL A 16 -33.43 20.06 -0.16
CA VAL A 16 -32.88 19.24 0.92
C VAL A 16 -33.89 19.29 2.06
N SER A 17 -34.84 18.35 2.07
CA SER A 17 -35.63 18.09 3.26
C SER A 17 -34.66 17.69 4.36
N ALA A 18 -34.68 18.40 5.49
CA ALA A 18 -33.80 18.11 6.61
C ALA A 18 -34.08 16.68 7.10
N GLN A 19 -33.22 15.73 6.71
CA GLN A 19 -33.31 14.38 7.23
C GLN A 19 -33.02 14.40 8.73
N ASN A 20 -33.90 13.79 9.51
CA ASN A 20 -33.64 13.53 10.93
C ASN A 20 -32.38 12.67 11.06
N ILE A 21 -31.48 13.05 11.98
CA ILE A 21 -30.21 12.36 12.22
C ILE A 21 -30.42 11.25 13.25
N ASN A 22 -29.65 10.16 13.15
CA ASN A 22 -29.64 9.03 14.09
C ASN A 22 -31.00 8.32 14.21
N GLN A 23 -31.68 8.09 13.09
CA GLN A 23 -32.97 7.42 13.08
C GLN A 23 -32.84 5.90 12.95
N LEU A 24 -33.81 5.19 13.52
CA LEU A 24 -33.98 3.75 13.36
C LEU A 24 -35.13 3.47 12.39
N ASP A 25 -35.05 2.37 11.66
CA ASP A 25 -36.17 1.83 10.89
C ASP A 25 -37.17 1.09 11.79
N THR A 26 -38.24 0.58 11.20
CA THR A 26 -39.30 -0.18 11.89
C THR A 26 -38.79 -1.46 12.57
N ASN A 27 -37.61 -1.96 12.20
CA ASN A 27 -36.97 -3.13 12.79
C ASN A 27 -35.91 -2.75 13.83
N GLY A 28 -35.81 -1.47 14.20
CA GLY A 28 -34.82 -0.98 15.16
C GLY A 28 -33.39 -0.91 14.60
N LYS A 29 -33.20 -0.96 13.27
CA LYS A 29 -31.88 -0.85 12.63
C LYS A 29 -31.59 0.59 12.21
N ARG A 30 -30.31 0.97 12.18
CA ARG A 30 -29.88 2.31 11.77
C ARG A 30 -30.33 2.62 10.34
N ASN A 31 -30.95 3.77 10.13
CA ASN A 31 -31.39 4.23 8.83
C ASN A 31 -31.17 5.74 8.65
N GLY A 32 -30.77 6.16 7.44
CA GLY A 32 -30.47 7.55 7.11
C GLY A 32 -29.12 8.04 7.63
N ILE A 33 -29.00 9.34 7.84
CA ILE A 33 -27.75 9.98 8.29
C ILE A 33 -27.51 9.71 9.77
N TRP A 34 -26.29 9.30 10.10
CA TRP A 34 -25.84 9.07 11.46
C TRP A 34 -24.65 9.95 11.79
N LYS A 35 -24.67 10.51 13.00
CA LYS A 35 -23.57 11.29 13.58
C LYS A 35 -23.34 10.84 15.02
N LYS A 36 -22.08 10.56 15.35
CA LYS A 36 -21.65 10.26 16.73
C LYS A 36 -20.61 11.27 17.17
N TYR A 37 -20.69 11.68 18.43
CA TYR A 37 -19.77 12.63 19.06
C TYR A 37 -18.85 11.92 20.06
N PHE A 38 -17.72 12.55 20.39
CA PHE A 38 -16.89 12.11 21.51
C PHE A 38 -17.61 12.35 22.83
N GLU A 39 -17.47 11.42 23.76
CA GLU A 39 -18.15 11.42 25.06
C GLU A 39 -17.91 12.73 25.82
N GLY A 40 -18.97 13.31 26.36
CA GLY A 40 -18.90 14.60 27.08
C GLY A 40 -18.62 15.83 26.20
N THR A 41 -18.60 15.69 24.87
CA THR A 41 -18.28 16.81 23.96
C THR A 41 -19.26 16.94 22.80
N LYS A 42 -19.17 18.07 22.08
CA LYS A 42 -19.82 18.28 20.78
C LYS A 42 -18.88 17.97 19.60
N VAL A 43 -17.73 17.37 19.86
CA VAL A 43 -16.74 17.07 18.81
C VAL A 43 -17.20 15.83 18.05
N LEU A 44 -17.34 15.95 16.73
CA LEU A 44 -17.77 14.86 15.87
C LEU A 44 -16.71 13.74 15.89
N ARG A 45 -17.15 12.50 16.07
CA ARG A 45 -16.33 11.28 16.05
C ARG A 45 -16.48 10.54 14.73
N TYR A 46 -17.70 10.43 14.23
CA TYR A 46 -17.96 9.98 12.86
C TYR A 46 -19.28 10.53 12.35
N GLU A 47 -19.40 10.58 11.02
CA GLU A 47 -20.69 10.71 10.32
C GLU A 47 -20.73 9.78 9.10
N GLY A 48 -21.92 9.32 8.72
CA GLY A 48 -22.12 8.44 7.57
C GLY A 48 -23.59 8.11 7.36
N GLN A 49 -23.89 7.25 6.38
CA GLN A 49 -25.25 6.86 6.06
C GLN A 49 -25.47 5.36 6.28
N PHE A 50 -26.60 5.02 6.91
CA PHE A 50 -27.04 3.64 7.04
C PHE A 50 -28.30 3.40 6.23
N ASN A 51 -28.40 2.23 5.63
CA ASN A 51 -29.61 1.72 5.00
C ASN A 51 -29.96 0.37 5.65
N HIS A 52 -31.04 0.32 6.44
CA HIS A 52 -31.48 -0.87 7.18
C HIS A 52 -30.35 -1.57 7.98
N GLY A 53 -29.50 -0.78 8.64
CA GLY A 53 -28.37 -1.25 9.42
C GLY A 53 -27.08 -1.48 8.63
N LYS A 54 -27.11 -1.46 7.30
CA LYS A 54 -25.93 -1.56 6.43
C LYS A 54 -25.29 -0.18 6.24
N GLU A 55 -23.98 -0.10 6.36
CA GLU A 55 -23.21 1.11 6.04
C GLU A 55 -23.24 1.35 4.53
N THR A 56 -23.51 2.58 4.11
CA THR A 56 -23.65 2.99 2.70
C THR A 56 -23.02 4.35 2.47
N GLY A 57 -22.58 4.60 1.23
CA GLY A 57 -22.00 5.87 0.85
C GLY A 57 -20.71 6.22 1.61
N LEU A 58 -20.53 7.51 1.88
CA LEU A 58 -19.32 8.04 2.51
C LEU A 58 -19.45 8.12 4.03
N PHE A 59 -18.56 7.42 4.73
CA PHE A 59 -18.30 7.63 6.15
C PHE A 59 -17.06 8.49 6.34
N LYS A 60 -17.13 9.42 7.29
CA LYS A 60 -16.02 10.25 7.74
C LYS A 60 -15.73 9.99 9.21
N PHE A 61 -14.47 9.79 9.54
CA PHE A 61 -14.00 9.51 10.89
C PHE A 61 -13.03 10.58 11.36
N TYR A 62 -13.21 11.03 12.59
CA TYR A 62 -12.50 12.18 13.13
C TYR A 62 -11.80 11.81 14.43
N LYS A 63 -10.66 12.46 14.71
CA LYS A 63 -10.04 12.53 16.04
C LYS A 63 -10.38 13.86 16.69
N ASN A 64 -10.51 13.87 18.01
CA ASN A 64 -10.60 15.10 18.79
C ASN A 64 -9.18 15.63 19.05
N ILE A 65 -8.83 16.76 18.45
CA ILE A 65 -7.56 17.46 18.65
C ILE A 65 -7.90 18.84 19.18
N ASP A 66 -7.57 19.10 20.45
CA ASP A 66 -7.82 20.38 21.13
C ASP A 66 -9.27 20.88 21.01
N GLY A 67 -10.23 19.96 21.17
CA GLY A 67 -11.66 20.26 21.08
C GLY A 67 -12.18 20.42 19.65
N LYS A 68 -11.38 20.08 18.63
CA LYS A 68 -11.74 20.18 17.21
C LYS A 68 -11.74 18.81 16.55
N ALA A 69 -12.71 18.59 15.67
CA ALA A 69 -12.81 17.37 14.87
C ALA A 69 -11.80 17.44 13.71
N SER A 70 -10.74 16.64 13.80
CA SER A 70 -9.75 16.48 12.74
C SER A 70 -10.08 15.23 11.92
N LEU A 71 -10.37 15.36 10.63
CA LEU A 71 -10.63 14.22 9.74
C LEU A 71 -9.39 13.33 9.66
N THR A 72 -9.55 12.03 9.92
CA THR A 72 -8.44 11.07 9.91
C THR A 72 -8.68 9.88 8.98
N ALA A 73 -9.93 9.60 8.63
CA ALA A 73 -10.23 8.59 7.62
C ALA A 73 -11.55 8.85 6.92
N THR A 74 -11.65 8.41 5.66
CA THR A 74 -12.91 8.24 4.95
C THR A 74 -13.07 6.79 4.54
N LYS A 75 -14.30 6.28 4.56
CA LYS A 75 -14.68 4.99 3.97
C LYS A 75 -15.81 5.22 2.98
N GLN A 76 -15.56 4.95 1.70
CA GLN A 76 -16.56 4.97 0.65
C GLN A 76 -17.00 3.54 0.37
N PHE A 77 -18.17 3.17 0.85
CA PHE A 77 -18.72 1.83 0.63
C PHE A 77 -19.17 1.65 -0.81
N ASN A 78 -18.93 0.45 -1.35
CA ASN A 78 -19.47 0.01 -2.63
C ASN A 78 -20.95 -0.39 -2.47
N ASP A 79 -21.73 -0.22 -3.54
CA ASP A 79 -23.15 -0.59 -3.57
C ASP A 79 -23.35 -2.11 -3.60
N THR A 80 -22.36 -2.87 -4.10
CA THR A 80 -22.52 -4.30 -4.41
C THR A 80 -22.11 -5.25 -3.29
N ASP A 81 -21.20 -4.85 -2.38
CA ASP A 81 -20.65 -5.72 -1.34
C ASP A 81 -20.47 -4.99 0.01
N HIS A 82 -19.59 -5.51 0.87
CA HIS A 82 -19.22 -4.94 2.17
C HIS A 82 -17.90 -4.17 2.14
N LYS A 83 -17.26 -4.09 0.97
CA LYS A 83 -15.96 -3.47 0.79
C LYS A 83 -16.11 -1.96 0.70
N ALA A 84 -15.08 -1.27 1.16
CA ALA A 84 -15.01 0.18 1.09
C ALA A 84 -13.65 0.62 0.58
N TYR A 85 -13.64 1.64 -0.27
CA TYR A 85 -12.42 2.37 -0.55
C TYR A 85 -12.12 3.30 0.63
N VAL A 86 -10.94 3.17 1.21
CA VAL A 86 -10.56 3.85 2.45
C VAL A 86 -9.38 4.78 2.18
N THR A 87 -9.47 6.01 2.69
CA THR A 87 -8.37 6.98 2.64
C THR A 87 -8.06 7.42 4.06
N PHE A 88 -6.79 7.34 4.46
CA PHE A 88 -6.30 7.82 5.74
C PHE A 88 -5.58 9.15 5.60
N PHE A 89 -5.77 10.04 6.59
CA PHE A 89 -5.23 11.39 6.58
C PHE A 89 -4.38 11.69 7.82
N THR A 90 -3.39 12.56 7.68
CA THR A 90 -2.73 13.23 8.80
C THR A 90 -3.71 14.16 9.51
N SER A 91 -3.38 14.63 10.71
CA SER A 91 -4.14 15.68 11.41
C SER A 91 -4.22 17.00 10.63
N THR A 92 -3.30 17.22 9.69
CA THR A 92 -3.29 18.38 8.79
C THR A 92 -4.07 18.15 7.48
N GLY A 93 -4.72 16.99 7.32
CA GLY A 93 -5.53 16.65 6.15
C GLY A 93 -4.76 16.15 4.93
N LYS A 94 -3.46 15.83 5.06
CA LYS A 94 -2.69 15.21 3.97
C LYS A 94 -2.99 13.71 3.91
N VAL A 95 -3.17 13.16 2.72
CA VAL A 95 -3.36 11.71 2.54
C VAL A 95 -2.09 10.97 2.94
N VAL A 96 -2.25 9.91 3.72
CA VAL A 96 -1.17 9.02 4.20
C VAL A 96 -1.17 7.72 3.42
N SER A 97 -2.34 7.12 3.25
CA SER A 97 -2.51 5.88 2.52
C SER A 97 -3.96 5.68 2.09
N GLU A 98 -4.17 4.84 1.08
CA GLU A 98 -5.49 4.48 0.61
C GLU A 98 -5.51 3.15 -0.14
N GLY A 99 -6.70 2.54 -0.20
CA GLY A 99 -6.94 1.29 -0.91
C GLY A 99 -8.29 0.70 -0.51
N VAL A 100 -8.55 -0.53 -0.93
CA VAL A 100 -9.81 -1.22 -0.61
C VAL A 100 -9.68 -1.97 0.70
N MET A 101 -10.71 -1.91 1.54
CA MET A 101 -10.83 -2.72 2.75
C MET A 101 -12.12 -3.53 2.77
N ASP A 102 -12.03 -4.78 3.22
CA ASP A 102 -13.17 -5.54 3.73
C ASP A 102 -13.13 -5.54 5.27
N GLY A 103 -14.03 -4.77 5.89
CA GLY A 103 -14.02 -4.55 7.33
C GLY A 103 -12.72 -3.90 7.84
N LYS A 104 -11.79 -4.72 8.33
CA LYS A 104 -10.45 -4.33 8.83
C LYS A 104 -9.30 -4.82 7.95
N THR A 105 -9.59 -5.63 6.95
CA THR A 105 -8.62 -6.33 6.10
C THR A 105 -8.35 -5.49 4.85
N TYR A 106 -7.09 -5.32 4.45
CA TYR A 106 -6.73 -4.67 3.19
C TYR A 106 -6.88 -5.67 2.04
N ILE A 107 -7.46 -5.23 0.92
CA ILE A 107 -7.71 -6.08 -0.25
C ILE A 107 -7.16 -5.41 -1.51
N GLY A 108 -6.45 -6.17 -2.33
CA GLY A 108 -5.89 -5.71 -3.58
C GLY A 108 -4.86 -4.60 -3.37
N GLU A 109 -4.83 -3.65 -4.29
CA GLU A 109 -3.85 -2.57 -4.30
C GLU A 109 -4.03 -1.61 -3.11
N TRP A 110 -2.91 -1.34 -2.41
CA TRP A 110 -2.83 -0.37 -1.34
C TRP A 110 -1.64 0.58 -1.55
N LYS A 111 -1.91 1.88 -1.44
CA LYS A 111 -0.96 2.96 -1.70
C LYS A 111 -0.59 3.68 -0.42
N TYR A 112 0.70 3.96 -0.25
CA TYR A 112 1.22 4.85 0.79
C TYR A 112 1.90 6.05 0.15
N TYR A 113 1.76 7.21 0.78
CA TYR A 113 2.26 8.47 0.22
C TYR A 113 3.31 9.12 1.12
N GLN A 114 4.27 9.80 0.48
CA GLN A 114 5.26 10.63 1.15
C GLN A 114 4.59 11.83 1.84
N LYS A 115 4.95 12.08 3.10
CA LYS A 115 4.38 13.16 3.92
C LYS A 115 4.67 14.56 3.35
N THR A 116 5.77 14.69 2.62
CA THR A 116 6.30 15.96 2.10
C THR A 116 5.56 16.41 0.85
N ASN A 117 5.40 15.53 -0.14
CA ASN A 117 5.06 15.90 -1.51
C ASN A 117 3.91 15.08 -2.15
N LYS A 118 3.22 14.21 -1.40
CA LYS A 118 2.15 13.31 -1.88
C LYS A 118 2.56 12.33 -3.00
N LYS A 119 3.85 12.18 -3.30
CA LYS A 119 4.31 11.12 -4.21
C LYS A 119 4.15 9.75 -3.55
N LEU A 120 4.05 8.71 -4.37
CA LEU A 120 3.99 7.33 -3.91
C LEU A 120 5.27 6.99 -3.13
N LEU A 121 5.10 6.35 -1.98
CA LEU A 121 6.18 5.85 -1.14
C LEU A 121 6.25 4.32 -1.23
N THR A 122 5.10 3.67 -1.15
CA THR A 122 4.98 2.22 -1.21
C THR A 122 3.70 1.84 -1.95
N LEU A 123 3.79 0.83 -2.80
CA LEU A 123 2.67 0.15 -3.42
C LEU A 123 2.69 -1.31 -2.96
N GLU A 124 1.60 -1.76 -2.39
CA GLU A 124 1.41 -3.14 -1.92
C GLU A 124 0.16 -3.73 -2.56
N ASN A 125 0.09 -5.06 -2.59
CA ASN A 125 -1.06 -5.80 -3.06
C ASN A 125 -1.39 -6.91 -2.05
N TYR A 126 -2.67 -7.14 -1.80
CA TYR A 126 -3.18 -8.01 -0.75
C TYR A 126 -4.21 -9.01 -1.29
N ASP A 127 -4.14 -10.26 -0.84
CA ASP A 127 -5.16 -11.28 -1.10
C ASP A 127 -6.45 -11.01 -0.31
N GLU A 128 -7.49 -11.82 -0.56
CA GLU A 128 -8.79 -11.73 0.13
C GLU A 128 -8.72 -12.01 1.64
N ASN A 129 -7.60 -12.56 2.13
CA ASN A 129 -7.34 -12.78 3.56
C ASN A 129 -6.52 -11.64 4.19
N GLY A 130 -6.08 -10.65 3.40
CA GLY A 130 -5.24 -9.54 3.83
C GLY A 130 -3.77 -9.86 3.97
N ASN A 131 -3.29 -10.94 3.33
CA ASN A 131 -1.86 -11.20 3.23
C ASN A 131 -1.29 -10.51 1.99
N LEU A 132 -0.05 -10.03 2.06
CA LEU A 132 0.63 -9.52 0.86
C LEU A 132 0.67 -10.61 -0.22
N ASP A 133 0.23 -10.28 -1.43
CA ASP A 133 0.17 -11.19 -2.56
C ASP A 133 0.34 -10.42 -3.87
N GLY A 134 1.38 -10.76 -4.63
CA GLY A 134 1.84 -10.03 -5.81
C GLY A 134 3.04 -9.10 -5.56
N ASP A 135 3.26 -8.18 -6.49
CA ASP A 135 4.41 -7.27 -6.45
C ASP A 135 4.23 -6.16 -5.40
N ARG A 136 5.27 -5.94 -4.58
CA ARG A 136 5.45 -4.80 -3.68
C ARG A 136 6.54 -3.90 -4.23
N PHE A 137 6.27 -2.60 -4.22
CA PHE A 137 7.21 -1.56 -4.66
C PHE A 137 7.45 -0.54 -3.56
N VAL A 138 8.70 -0.14 -3.39
CA VAL A 138 9.10 1.02 -2.58
C VAL A 138 9.75 2.04 -3.51
N TYR A 139 9.46 3.32 -3.31
CA TYR A 139 9.90 4.41 -4.18
C TYR A 139 10.76 5.43 -3.43
N TYR A 140 11.76 5.95 -4.12
CA TYR A 140 12.54 7.11 -3.70
C TYR A 140 11.72 8.42 -3.80
N GLU A 141 12.22 9.51 -3.21
CA GLU A 141 11.58 10.83 -3.30
C GLU A 141 11.51 11.37 -4.75
N ASN A 142 12.46 10.97 -5.59
CA ASN A 142 12.47 11.31 -7.01
C ASN A 142 11.39 10.54 -7.80
N GLY A 143 10.78 9.50 -7.22
CA GLY A 143 9.75 8.65 -7.84
C GLY A 143 10.27 7.39 -8.52
N GLN A 144 11.58 7.16 -8.51
CA GLN A 144 12.17 5.91 -8.98
C GLN A 144 11.97 4.78 -7.98
N ILE A 145 12.02 3.54 -8.46
CA ILE A 145 11.85 2.35 -7.62
C ILE A 145 13.12 2.15 -6.80
N ALA A 146 12.99 2.07 -5.48
CA ALA A 146 14.05 1.68 -4.56
C ALA A 146 14.08 0.15 -4.37
N GLU A 147 12.90 -0.47 -4.28
CA GLU A 147 12.75 -1.90 -4.06
C GLU A 147 11.60 -2.45 -4.90
N LYS A 148 11.82 -3.60 -5.54
CA LYS A 148 10.77 -4.43 -6.14
C LYS A 148 10.86 -5.82 -5.52
N GLN A 149 9.76 -6.30 -4.94
CA GLN A 149 9.70 -7.61 -4.29
C GLN A 149 8.42 -8.33 -4.70
N HIS A 150 8.43 -9.65 -4.73
CA HIS A 150 7.23 -10.45 -4.95
C HIS A 150 6.84 -11.20 -3.69
N TYR A 151 5.56 -11.13 -3.36
CA TYR A 151 4.95 -11.82 -2.23
C TYR A 151 3.93 -12.85 -2.72
N LYS A 152 3.81 -13.93 -1.97
CA LYS A 152 2.77 -14.93 -2.11
C LYS A 152 2.27 -15.34 -0.74
N HIS A 153 0.98 -15.13 -0.46
CA HIS A 153 0.35 -15.43 0.84
C HIS A 153 1.15 -14.91 2.04
N GLY A 154 1.62 -13.66 1.96
CA GLY A 154 2.31 -12.96 3.05
C GLY A 154 3.81 -13.27 3.16
N LYS A 155 4.37 -14.10 2.29
CA LYS A 155 5.80 -14.45 2.29
C LYS A 155 6.46 -13.98 1.00
N LEU A 156 7.73 -13.60 1.08
CA LEU A 156 8.54 -13.36 -0.11
C LEU A 156 8.65 -14.67 -0.91
N ASP A 157 8.33 -14.62 -2.19
CA ASP A 157 8.37 -15.77 -3.08
C ASP A 157 8.66 -15.26 -4.50
N GLY A 158 9.79 -15.65 -5.09
CA GLY A 158 10.30 -15.05 -6.32
C GLY A 158 11.38 -13.98 -6.08
N ASN A 159 11.58 -13.11 -7.07
CA ASN A 159 12.72 -12.19 -7.09
C ASN A 159 12.47 -10.93 -6.26
N SER A 160 13.49 -10.52 -5.51
CA SER A 160 13.57 -9.21 -4.86
C SER A 160 14.78 -8.45 -5.39
N ILE A 161 14.58 -7.19 -5.79
CA ILE A 161 15.58 -6.34 -6.45
C ILE A 161 15.60 -4.99 -5.74
N TRP A 162 16.81 -4.50 -5.46
CA TRP A 162 17.06 -3.17 -4.92
C TRP A 162 17.82 -2.35 -5.93
N TYR A 163 17.47 -1.07 -6.04
CA TYR A 163 18.03 -0.14 -7.00
C TYR A 163 18.66 1.07 -6.29
N THR A 164 19.47 1.84 -6.99
CA THR A 164 19.86 3.20 -6.61
C THR A 164 18.80 4.22 -7.02
N GLU A 165 18.96 5.47 -6.58
CA GLU A 165 18.18 6.62 -7.06
C GLU A 165 18.38 6.97 -8.55
N ASP A 166 19.28 6.27 -9.24
CA ASP A 166 19.54 6.40 -10.69
C ASP A 166 19.12 5.14 -11.47
N ASN A 167 18.24 4.31 -10.89
CA ASN A 167 17.74 3.03 -11.42
C ASN A 167 18.82 1.96 -11.67
N VAL A 168 19.97 2.03 -11.00
CA VAL A 168 21.01 1.01 -11.11
C VAL A 168 20.72 -0.10 -10.11
N VAL A 169 20.69 -1.36 -10.55
CA VAL A 169 20.50 -2.51 -9.64
C VAL A 169 21.69 -2.60 -8.68
N LEU A 170 21.41 -2.72 -7.38
CA LEU A 170 22.39 -2.91 -6.32
C LEU A 170 22.49 -4.37 -5.89
N LYS A 171 21.36 -5.06 -5.80
CA LYS A 171 21.31 -6.47 -5.41
C LYS A 171 20.03 -7.13 -5.86
N GLU A 172 20.13 -8.43 -6.10
CA GLU A 172 19.05 -9.32 -6.48
C GLU A 172 19.12 -10.57 -5.60
N TYR A 173 17.95 -11.01 -5.14
CA TYR A 173 17.78 -12.25 -4.39
C TYR A 173 16.58 -13.02 -4.92
N THR A 174 16.67 -14.35 -4.92
CA THR A 174 15.51 -15.23 -5.10
C THR A 174 15.06 -15.78 -3.76
N TYR A 175 13.76 -15.62 -3.48
CA TYR A 175 13.10 -16.17 -2.30
C TYR A 175 12.18 -17.33 -2.68
N VAL A 176 12.06 -18.31 -1.79
CA VAL A 176 11.06 -19.37 -1.85
C VAL A 176 10.45 -19.52 -0.47
N ASN A 177 9.13 -19.32 -0.35
CA ASN A 177 8.41 -19.41 0.92
C ASN A 177 9.03 -18.60 2.07
N GLY A 178 9.56 -17.41 1.77
CA GLY A 178 10.14 -16.48 2.73
C GLY A 178 11.62 -16.67 3.05
N MET A 179 12.26 -17.70 2.49
CA MET A 179 13.70 -17.95 2.68
C MET A 179 14.47 -17.64 1.39
N LEU A 180 15.70 -17.17 1.49
CA LEU A 180 16.62 -17.09 0.35
C LEU A 180 16.91 -18.51 -0.13
N ASP A 181 16.48 -18.80 -1.35
CA ASP A 181 16.67 -20.11 -1.98
C ASP A 181 16.73 -19.90 -3.50
N GLY A 182 17.93 -19.97 -4.05
CA GLY A 182 18.22 -19.65 -5.44
C GLY A 182 19.30 -18.58 -5.62
N PRO A 183 19.41 -18.02 -6.83
CA PRO A 183 20.47 -17.08 -7.19
C PRO A 183 20.47 -15.79 -6.35
N ALA A 184 21.66 -15.24 -6.17
CA ALA A 184 21.89 -13.90 -5.62
C ALA A 184 22.98 -13.18 -6.39
N LYS A 185 22.79 -11.88 -6.62
CA LYS A 185 23.76 -11.01 -7.29
C LYS A 185 23.88 -9.67 -6.57
N PHE A 186 25.08 -9.12 -6.58
CA PHE A 186 25.41 -7.84 -5.96
C PHE A 186 26.25 -7.01 -6.91
N TYR A 187 25.91 -5.74 -7.02
CA TYR A 187 26.53 -4.80 -7.94
C TYR A 187 26.96 -3.53 -7.19
N ASN A 188 27.90 -2.79 -7.76
CA ASN A 188 28.21 -1.45 -7.27
C ASN A 188 27.26 -0.39 -7.84
N SER A 189 27.43 0.87 -7.44
CA SER A 189 26.60 2.00 -7.91
C SER A 189 26.74 2.31 -9.40
N LYS A 190 27.72 1.73 -10.10
CA LYS A 190 27.89 1.82 -11.56
C LYS A 190 27.23 0.65 -12.30
N GLY A 191 26.66 -0.33 -11.58
CA GLY A 191 26.06 -1.53 -12.15
C GLY A 191 27.07 -2.64 -12.46
N GLU A 192 28.32 -2.51 -12.00
CA GLU A 192 29.33 -3.55 -12.20
C GLU A 192 29.09 -4.68 -11.20
N LEU A 193 29.04 -5.92 -11.69
CA LEU A 193 28.87 -7.11 -10.86
C LEU A 193 30.07 -7.24 -9.91
N LEU A 194 29.79 -7.35 -8.61
CA LEU A 194 30.78 -7.55 -7.56
C LEU A 194 30.79 -8.99 -7.08
N VAL A 195 29.61 -9.58 -6.91
CA VAL A 195 29.46 -10.91 -6.32
C VAL A 195 28.24 -11.60 -6.92
N GLU A 196 28.37 -12.89 -7.22
CA GLU A 196 27.23 -13.76 -7.49
C GLU A 196 27.40 -15.13 -6.85
N GLY A 197 26.28 -15.79 -6.59
CA GLY A 197 26.23 -17.14 -6.07
C GLY A 197 24.79 -17.58 -5.86
N SER A 198 24.58 -18.57 -5.01
CA SER A 198 23.24 -19.01 -4.62
C SER A 198 23.11 -19.16 -3.11
N TYR A 199 21.88 -19.03 -2.65
CA TYR A 199 21.45 -19.43 -1.33
C TYR A 199 20.64 -20.72 -1.40
N LYS A 200 20.61 -21.45 -0.29
CA LYS A 200 19.70 -22.57 -0.05
C LYS A 200 19.25 -22.48 1.40
N LYS A 201 17.96 -22.22 1.62
CA LYS A 201 17.38 -22.03 2.97
C LYS A 201 18.18 -21.04 3.82
N ASP A 202 18.35 -19.82 3.30
CA ASP A 202 19.05 -18.69 3.96
C ASP A 202 20.57 -18.83 4.11
N GLU A 203 21.15 -19.97 3.73
CA GLU A 203 22.59 -20.20 3.78
C GLU A 203 23.22 -20.09 2.39
N LYS A 204 24.44 -19.52 2.31
CA LYS A 204 25.21 -19.55 1.06
C LYS A 204 25.44 -20.99 0.64
N HIS A 205 25.21 -21.29 -0.63
CA HIS A 205 25.34 -22.62 -1.18
C HIS A 205 26.04 -22.58 -2.54
N GLY A 206 26.83 -23.62 -2.81
CA GLY A 206 27.55 -23.75 -4.06
C GLY A 206 28.69 -22.75 -4.20
N ILE A 207 29.06 -22.48 -5.46
CA ILE A 207 30.16 -21.61 -5.80
C ILE A 207 29.73 -20.14 -5.73
N TRP A 208 30.54 -19.34 -5.06
CA TRP A 208 30.43 -17.88 -4.99
C TRP A 208 31.61 -17.25 -5.69
N ASN A 209 31.32 -16.42 -6.69
CA ASN A 209 32.31 -15.71 -7.48
C ASN A 209 32.37 -14.24 -7.07
N TYR A 210 33.59 -13.72 -7.00
CA TYR A 210 33.88 -12.34 -6.61
C TYR A 210 34.65 -11.65 -7.73
N TYR A 211 34.23 -10.44 -8.05
CA TYR A 211 34.72 -9.70 -9.20
C TYR A 211 35.26 -8.32 -8.78
N GLU A 212 36.36 -7.90 -9.40
CA GLU A 212 36.88 -6.53 -9.34
C GLU A 212 37.13 -6.01 -10.75
N ASN A 213 36.62 -4.81 -11.05
CA ASN A 213 36.71 -4.19 -12.38
C ASN A 213 36.27 -5.14 -13.52
N GLY A 214 35.22 -5.93 -13.27
CA GLY A 214 34.66 -6.89 -14.23
C GLY A 214 35.47 -8.18 -14.41
N LYS A 215 36.54 -8.41 -13.63
CA LYS A 215 37.35 -9.62 -13.68
C LYS A 215 37.14 -10.47 -12.43
N LEU A 216 37.02 -11.79 -12.61
CA LEU A 216 36.95 -12.74 -11.50
C LEU A 216 38.27 -12.70 -10.71
N VAL A 217 38.21 -12.42 -9.42
CA VAL A 217 39.37 -12.33 -8.52
C VAL A 217 39.39 -13.41 -7.44
N ASP A 218 38.23 -13.93 -7.06
CA ASP A 218 38.14 -14.98 -6.02
C ASP A 218 36.91 -15.87 -6.27
N THR A 219 37.02 -17.11 -5.83
CA THR A 219 35.96 -18.11 -5.89
C THR A 219 35.95 -18.90 -4.58
N LYS A 220 34.78 -19.00 -3.94
CA LYS A 220 34.60 -19.75 -2.69
C LYS A 220 33.53 -20.81 -2.86
N ASP A 221 33.84 -22.04 -2.46
CA ASP A 221 32.88 -23.14 -2.47
C ASP A 221 32.20 -23.26 -1.10
N PHE A 222 30.88 -23.08 -1.08
CA PHE A 222 30.01 -23.22 0.09
C PHE A 222 29.15 -24.50 0.02
N THR A 223 29.51 -25.47 -0.82
CA THR A 223 28.83 -26.79 -0.86
C THR A 223 29.15 -27.62 0.38
N ASN A 224 30.39 -27.50 0.89
CA ASN A 224 30.87 -28.11 2.12
C ASN A 224 31.72 -27.06 2.87
N PRO A 225 31.34 -26.62 4.09
CA PRO A 225 32.04 -25.55 4.82
C PRO A 225 33.53 -25.79 5.22
N GLY A 226 34.23 -26.75 4.60
CA GLY A 226 35.56 -27.22 5.01
C GLY A 226 36.67 -27.22 3.96
N HIS A 227 36.43 -26.82 2.70
CA HIS A 227 37.50 -26.84 1.68
C HIS A 227 37.62 -25.53 0.91
N HIS A 228 38.56 -24.69 1.36
CA HIS A 228 39.12 -23.62 0.56
C HIS A 228 39.96 -24.21 -0.59
N ILE A 229 39.46 -24.13 -1.82
CA ILE A 229 40.29 -24.35 -3.00
C ILE A 229 41.00 -23.01 -3.29
N LYS A 230 42.25 -22.88 -2.84
CA LYS A 230 43.16 -21.88 -3.43
C LYS A 230 43.51 -22.39 -4.83
N LYS A 231 43.26 -21.58 -5.86
CA LYS A 231 43.90 -21.80 -7.16
C LYS A 231 45.31 -21.21 -7.09
N ASP A 232 46.27 -22.05 -7.47
CA ASP A 232 47.68 -21.70 -7.71
C ASP A 232 47.85 -20.72 -8.87
#